data_AF-A0AAE9YW66-F1
#
_entry.id   AF-A0AAE9YW66-F1
#
_cell.length_a   1.000
_cell.length_b   1.000
_cell.length_c   1.000
_cell.angle_alpha   90.00
_cell.angle_beta   90.00
_cell.angle_gamma   90.00
#
_symmetry.space_group_name_H-M   'P 1'
#
loop_
_entity.id
_entity.type
_entity.pdbx_description
1 polymer ?
#
loop_
_entity_poly.entity_id
_entity_poly.type
_entity_poly.pdbx_seq_one_letter_code
_entity_poly.pdbx_strand_id
1 'polypeptide(L)'
;MVIQRIFGPEELTEEKSRAPGEPLPVKPGIQYVVLFFSWFFCCLCPVSAVLGDEMQDTGTAIKIIGVDGTIKANIQSHLALTDDLFPLSVLGFPRSDAFIIDKTRQALQTLGYYRPEIRVTDQKQGKVLTVEPGQPVRWRNIDLRLTCEQAYPELQQLLNRPPFKSGDIVHHGDYENFKSVVHRQAFEIGLLASAFAVSQLNVDTVQSYADIIRQFNCGQAYIINNDYLYRHGTVPSAAYGLYLSPPDSFTSSIRLSPANRP
;
A
#
# COMPACT_ATOMS: atom_id res chain seq x y z
N MET A 1 -18.67 -15.85 13.81
CA MET A 1 -19.72 -16.67 13.16
C MET A 1 -19.81 -17.96 13.93
N VAL A 2 -20.94 -18.15 14.59
CA VAL A 2 -21.28 -19.30 15.44
C VAL A 2 -21.54 -20.50 14.54
N ILE A 3 -20.86 -21.61 14.78
CA ILE A 3 -21.09 -22.88 14.08
C ILE A 3 -22.28 -23.56 14.74
N GLN A 4 -23.48 -23.41 14.16
CA GLN A 4 -24.62 -24.27 14.50
C GLN A 4 -24.54 -25.55 13.65
N ARG A 5 -24.39 -26.70 14.32
CA ARG A 5 -24.61 -28.02 13.73
C ARG A 5 -26.10 -28.22 13.49
N ILE A 6 -26.46 -28.60 12.27
CA ILE A 6 -27.79 -29.08 11.91
C ILE A 6 -27.81 -30.58 12.22
N PHE A 7 -28.63 -30.99 13.19
CA PHE A 7 -28.96 -32.40 13.42
C PHE A 7 -30.10 -32.82 12.48
N GLY A 8 -29.97 -34.00 11.87
CA GLY A 8 -30.99 -34.61 11.02
C GLY A 8 -32.15 -35.20 11.85
N PRO A 9 -33.33 -35.43 11.23
CA PRO A 9 -34.60 -35.62 11.93
C PRO A 9 -34.85 -37.01 12.57
N GLU A 10 -33.82 -37.79 12.91
CA GLU A 10 -33.98 -39.21 13.31
C GLU A 10 -33.62 -39.52 14.77
N GLU A 11 -33.21 -38.54 15.58
CA GLU A 11 -32.85 -38.75 17.00
C GLU A 11 -33.90 -38.28 18.03
N LEU A 12 -35.12 -37.95 17.60
CA LEU A 12 -36.14 -37.34 18.46
C LEU A 12 -37.20 -38.29 19.04
N THR A 13 -36.96 -39.61 19.07
CA THR A 13 -37.98 -40.57 19.56
C THR A 13 -37.61 -41.42 20.78
N GLU A 14 -36.40 -41.33 21.33
CA GLU A 14 -36.03 -42.11 22.53
C GLU A 14 -35.72 -41.31 23.80
N GLU A 15 -35.94 -39.99 23.78
CA GLU A 15 -35.74 -39.12 24.94
C GLU A 15 -37.08 -38.68 25.58
N LYS A 16 -38.03 -39.62 25.71
CA LYS A 16 -39.30 -39.34 26.40
C LYS A 16 -39.87 -40.51 27.19
N SER A 17 -39.03 -41.23 27.95
CA SER A 17 -39.50 -41.95 29.14
C SER A 17 -38.36 -42.31 30.09
N ARG A 18 -37.86 -41.35 30.88
CA ARG A 18 -37.17 -41.73 32.13
C ARG A 18 -37.31 -40.65 33.20
N ALA A 19 -37.82 -41.06 34.36
CA ALA A 19 -38.03 -40.22 35.52
C ALA A 19 -36.70 -40.00 36.30
N PRO A 20 -36.54 -38.85 37.00
CA PRO A 20 -35.29 -38.46 37.63
C PRO A 20 -35.07 -39.16 38.98
N GLY A 21 -33.90 -39.76 39.21
CA GLY A 21 -33.48 -40.17 40.56
C GLY A 21 -32.73 -41.49 40.75
N GLU A 22 -32.23 -42.17 39.72
CA GLU A 22 -31.45 -43.42 39.91
C GLU A 22 -29.93 -43.22 39.76
N PRO A 23 -29.11 -43.62 40.75
CA PRO A 23 -27.65 -43.57 40.65
C PRO A 23 -27.10 -44.64 39.72
N LEU A 24 -26.09 -44.28 38.92
CA LEU A 24 -25.37 -45.19 38.03
C LEU A 24 -24.63 -46.28 38.83
N PRO A 25 -24.69 -47.57 38.41
CA PRO A 25 -23.98 -48.64 39.10
C PRO A 25 -22.47 -48.55 38.88
N VAL A 26 -21.72 -48.59 39.99
CA VAL A 26 -20.26 -48.75 40.07
C VAL A 26 -19.93 -50.21 40.38
N LYS A 27 -18.93 -50.80 39.69
CA LYS A 27 -17.90 -51.77 40.19
C LYS A 27 -17.29 -52.59 39.04
N PRO A 28 -16.14 -53.28 39.23
CA PRO A 28 -14.87 -52.82 39.80
C PRO A 28 -13.66 -53.23 38.91
N GLY A 29 -12.45 -52.91 39.39
CA GLY A 29 -11.24 -52.77 38.59
C GLY A 29 -10.52 -54.01 38.06
N ILE A 30 -9.55 -53.76 37.18
CA ILE A 30 -8.44 -54.67 36.85
C ILE A 30 -7.14 -53.84 36.71
N GLN A 31 -6.09 -54.38 37.31
CA GLN A 31 -4.75 -53.85 37.55
C GLN A 31 -3.94 -53.44 36.30
N TYR A 32 -3.07 -52.44 36.50
CA TYR A 32 -2.00 -52.06 35.61
C TYR A 32 -0.90 -53.14 35.56
N VAL A 33 -0.54 -53.59 34.36
CA VAL A 33 0.75 -54.24 34.09
C VAL A 33 1.37 -53.55 32.89
N VAL A 34 2.41 -52.76 33.16
CA VAL A 34 3.31 -52.20 32.15
C VAL A 34 4.31 -53.30 31.78
N LEU A 35 4.28 -53.76 30.53
CA LEU A 35 5.44 -54.45 29.94
C LEU A 35 5.68 -53.92 28.53
N PHE A 36 6.81 -53.21 28.41
CA PHE A 36 7.53 -52.93 27.18
C PHE A 36 7.79 -54.24 26.43
N PHE A 37 7.43 -54.33 25.15
CA PHE A 37 8.21 -55.12 24.19
C PHE A 37 8.17 -54.49 22.80
N SER A 38 9.36 -54.23 22.30
CA SER A 38 9.67 -53.64 21.01
C SER A 38 9.55 -54.68 19.89
N TRP A 39 9.10 -54.20 18.72
CA TRP A 39 9.32 -54.72 17.35
C TRP A 39 9.06 -56.21 17.05
N PHE A 40 8.01 -56.51 16.26
CA PHE A 40 8.17 -57.07 14.90
C PHE A 40 6.82 -57.15 14.13
N PHE A 41 6.83 -56.57 12.93
CA PHE A 41 6.22 -57.07 11.67
C PHE A 41 4.71 -57.23 11.46
N CYS A 42 4.33 -56.73 10.28
CA CYS A 42 3.28 -57.22 9.38
C CYS A 42 1.81 -56.87 9.71
N CYS A 43 1.32 -55.80 9.08
CA CYS A 43 0.08 -55.94 8.33
C CYS A 43 0.12 -55.03 7.11
N LEU A 44 0.16 -55.69 5.95
CA LEU A 44 -0.08 -55.10 4.64
C LEU A 44 -1.47 -54.46 4.62
N CYS A 45 -1.50 -53.13 4.58
CA CYS A 45 -2.41 -52.45 3.68
C CYS A 45 -1.52 -51.52 2.85
N PRO A 46 -1.32 -51.75 1.54
CA PRO A 46 -0.97 -50.66 0.67
C PRO A 46 -2.23 -49.80 0.56
N VAL A 47 -2.51 -49.01 1.60
CA VAL A 47 -3.32 -47.81 1.41
C VAL A 47 -2.47 -47.01 0.46
N SER A 48 -2.82 -47.09 -0.82
CA SER A 48 -2.20 -46.29 -1.85
C SER A 48 -2.16 -44.89 -1.30
N ALA A 49 -0.95 -44.36 -1.13
CA ALA A 49 -0.77 -42.95 -0.90
C ALA A 49 -1.46 -42.27 -2.07
N VAL A 50 -2.73 -41.89 -1.87
CA VAL A 50 -3.27 -40.72 -2.51
C VAL A 50 -2.39 -39.62 -1.96
N LEU A 51 -1.29 -39.38 -2.68
CA LEU A 51 -0.71 -38.06 -2.79
C LEU A 51 -1.84 -37.22 -3.36
N GLY A 52 -2.76 -36.82 -2.48
CA GLY A 52 -3.48 -35.60 -2.67
C GLY A 52 -2.37 -34.58 -2.74
N ASP A 53 -2.10 -34.12 -3.95
CA ASP A 53 -1.36 -32.90 -4.15
C ASP A 53 -2.13 -31.87 -3.32
N GLU A 54 -1.67 -31.61 -2.09
CA GLU A 54 -2.10 -30.45 -1.35
C GLU A 54 -1.65 -29.31 -2.24
N MET A 55 -2.54 -28.83 -3.12
CA MET A 55 -2.37 -27.56 -3.79
C MET A 55 -2.30 -26.54 -2.67
N GLN A 56 -1.08 -26.32 -2.20
CA GLN A 56 -0.68 -25.15 -1.48
C GLN A 56 -1.14 -24.00 -2.36
N ASP A 57 -2.15 -23.29 -1.88
CA ASP A 57 -2.89 -22.28 -2.63
C ASP A 57 -1.92 -21.15 -3.00
N THR A 58 -1.28 -21.30 -4.15
CA THR A 58 -0.07 -20.59 -4.56
C THR A 58 -0.39 -19.35 -5.39
N GLY A 59 -1.67 -18.95 -5.43
CA GLY A 59 -2.15 -17.87 -6.29
C GLY A 59 -2.49 -18.34 -7.69
N THR A 60 -2.84 -17.40 -8.56
CA THR A 60 -3.23 -17.67 -9.95
C THR A 60 -2.05 -17.40 -10.87
N ALA A 61 -1.55 -18.39 -11.61
CA ALA A 61 -0.51 -18.13 -12.60
C ALA A 61 -1.02 -17.21 -13.72
N ILE A 62 -0.28 -16.16 -14.06
CA ILE A 62 -0.62 -15.18 -15.09
C ILE A 62 0.52 -15.07 -16.09
N LYS A 63 0.25 -15.42 -17.34
CA LYS A 63 1.17 -15.18 -18.46
C LYS A 63 0.80 -13.88 -19.19
N ILE A 64 1.72 -12.92 -19.20
CA ILE A 64 1.54 -11.62 -19.89
C ILE A 64 2.13 -11.67 -21.29
N ILE A 65 1.36 -11.27 -22.30
CA ILE A 65 1.78 -11.18 -23.71
C ILE A 65 1.33 -9.86 -24.37
N GLY A 66 2.01 -9.46 -25.45
CA GLY A 66 1.66 -8.28 -26.26
C GLY A 66 2.39 -6.98 -25.88
N VAL A 67 3.31 -7.03 -24.92
CA VAL A 67 4.04 -5.87 -24.41
C VAL A 67 5.54 -6.13 -24.29
N ASP A 68 6.33 -5.06 -24.31
CA ASP A 68 7.77 -5.11 -24.07
C ASP A 68 8.13 -5.35 -22.59
N GLY A 69 9.43 -5.45 -22.30
CA GLY A 69 9.93 -5.73 -20.95
C GLY A 69 9.62 -4.64 -19.92
N THR A 70 9.65 -3.37 -20.30
CA THR A 70 9.41 -2.24 -19.39
C THR A 70 7.95 -2.20 -18.97
N ILE A 71 7.04 -2.31 -19.95
CA ILE A 71 5.60 -2.36 -19.69
C ILE A 71 5.24 -3.62 -18.91
N LYS A 72 5.80 -4.78 -19.30
CA LYS A 72 5.57 -6.04 -18.59
C LYS A 72 5.98 -5.95 -17.12
N ALA A 73 7.18 -5.44 -16.82
CA ALA A 73 7.66 -5.29 -15.45
C ALA A 73 6.76 -4.38 -14.62
N ASN A 74 6.27 -3.29 -15.21
CA ASN A 74 5.36 -2.37 -14.53
C ASN A 74 4.00 -3.02 -14.25
N ILE A 75 3.45 -3.82 -15.19
CA ILE A 75 2.23 -4.60 -14.97
C ILE A 75 2.44 -5.64 -13.86
N GLN A 76 3.56 -6.38 -13.89
CA GLN A 76 3.91 -7.36 -12.85
C GLN A 76 3.96 -6.72 -11.47
N SER A 77 4.58 -5.54 -11.35
CA SER A 77 4.64 -4.79 -10.10
C SER A 77 3.25 -4.35 -9.60
N HIS A 78 2.39 -3.82 -10.47
CA HIS A 78 1.03 -3.41 -10.10
C HIS A 78 0.12 -4.57 -9.69
N LEU A 79 0.34 -5.75 -10.28
CA LEU A 79 -0.33 -6.98 -9.91
C LEU A 79 0.34 -7.68 -8.71
N ALA A 80 1.49 -7.21 -8.24
CA ALA A 80 2.30 -7.87 -7.23
C ALA A 80 2.59 -9.35 -7.57
N LEU A 81 2.95 -9.61 -8.83
CA LEU A 81 3.30 -10.96 -9.29
C LEU A 81 4.65 -11.39 -8.70
N THR A 82 4.69 -12.62 -8.18
CA THR A 82 5.92 -13.31 -7.76
C THR A 82 6.04 -14.58 -8.58
N ASP A 83 7.12 -14.73 -9.36
CA ASP A 83 7.30 -15.88 -10.28
C ASP A 83 6.08 -16.13 -11.19
N ASP A 84 5.51 -15.04 -11.73
CA ASP A 84 4.27 -15.03 -12.53
C ASP A 84 3.00 -15.54 -11.80
N LEU A 85 3.05 -15.72 -10.47
CA LEU A 85 1.90 -16.04 -9.62
C LEU A 85 1.26 -14.77 -9.07
N PHE A 86 -0.05 -14.66 -9.28
CA PHE A 86 -0.88 -13.58 -8.78
C PHE A 86 -1.47 -13.92 -7.43
N PRO A 87 -1.22 -13.11 -6.38
CA PRO A 87 -1.67 -13.43 -5.04
C PRO A 87 -3.18 -13.43 -4.94
N LEU A 88 -3.67 -14.32 -4.08
CA LEU A 88 -5.07 -14.37 -3.73
C LEU A 88 -5.52 -13.08 -3.05
N SER A 89 -6.83 -12.94 -2.90
CA SER A 89 -7.40 -11.97 -1.98
C SER A 89 -7.01 -12.31 -0.53
N VAL A 90 -7.19 -11.35 0.38
CA VAL A 90 -6.98 -11.54 1.83
C VAL A 90 -7.84 -12.68 2.39
N LEU A 91 -8.95 -13.01 1.72
CA LEU A 91 -9.85 -14.10 2.09
C LEU A 91 -9.49 -15.44 1.43
N GLY A 92 -8.37 -15.52 0.70
CA GLY A 92 -7.92 -16.74 0.02
C GLY A 92 -8.60 -17.02 -1.33
N PHE A 93 -9.42 -16.11 -1.86
CA PHE A 93 -10.06 -16.31 -3.17
C PHE A 93 -9.20 -15.78 -4.32
N PRO A 94 -9.17 -16.46 -5.49
CA PRO A 94 -8.67 -15.88 -6.73
C PRO A 94 -9.36 -14.54 -7.01
N ARG A 95 -8.61 -13.57 -7.51
CA ARG A 95 -9.20 -12.27 -7.86
C ARG A 95 -9.84 -12.34 -9.25
N SER A 96 -10.88 -11.53 -9.42
CA SER A 96 -11.64 -11.49 -10.67
C SER A 96 -10.82 -10.94 -11.83
N ASP A 97 -11.20 -11.30 -13.05
CA ASP A 97 -10.61 -10.75 -14.28
C ASP A 97 -10.75 -9.22 -14.32
N ALA A 98 -11.87 -8.68 -13.82
CA ALA A 98 -12.08 -7.23 -13.72
C ALA A 98 -11.01 -6.56 -12.84
N PHE A 99 -10.61 -7.20 -11.75
CA PHE A 99 -9.54 -6.69 -10.89
C PHE A 99 -8.18 -6.71 -11.60
N ILE A 100 -7.86 -7.80 -12.32
CA ILE A 100 -6.62 -7.91 -13.12
C ILE A 100 -6.59 -6.81 -14.19
N ILE A 101 -7.69 -6.63 -14.92
CA ILE A 101 -7.82 -5.62 -15.98
C ILE A 101 -7.65 -4.21 -15.41
N ASP A 102 -8.28 -3.89 -14.28
CA ASP A 102 -8.17 -2.58 -13.65
C ASP A 102 -6.73 -2.27 -13.20
N LYS A 103 -6.06 -3.22 -12.55
CA LYS A 103 -4.66 -3.07 -12.14
C LYS A 103 -3.71 -2.94 -13.33
N THR A 104 -3.95 -3.70 -14.39
CA THR A 104 -3.18 -3.60 -15.63
C THR A 104 -3.38 -2.23 -16.29
N ARG A 105 -4.61 -1.71 -16.28
CA ARG A 105 -4.90 -0.36 -16.80
C ARG A 105 -4.20 0.73 -15.98
N GLN A 106 -4.21 0.65 -14.65
CA GLN A 106 -3.48 1.57 -13.78
C GLN A 106 -1.97 1.54 -14.06
N ALA A 107 -1.41 0.35 -14.27
CA ALA A 107 -0.01 0.20 -14.66
C ALA A 107 0.28 0.94 -15.97
N LEU A 108 -0.51 0.68 -17.01
CA LEU A 108 -0.33 1.30 -18.32
C LEU A 108 -0.49 2.82 -18.30
N GLN A 109 -1.45 3.33 -17.52
CA GLN A 109 -1.65 4.78 -17.33
C GLN A 109 -0.43 5.46 -16.72
N THR A 110 0.25 4.80 -15.78
CA THR A 110 1.50 5.30 -15.15
C THR A 110 2.61 5.53 -16.18
N LEU A 111 2.59 4.77 -17.29
CA LEU A 111 3.53 4.87 -18.40
C LEU A 111 2.98 5.65 -19.61
N GLY A 112 1.84 6.33 -19.45
CA GLY A 112 1.27 7.20 -20.49
C GLY A 112 0.31 6.50 -21.46
N TYR A 113 -0.07 5.24 -21.24
CA TYR A 113 -1.00 4.49 -22.08
C TYR A 113 -2.40 4.46 -21.46
N TYR A 114 -3.28 5.36 -21.91
CA TYR A 114 -4.59 5.57 -21.28
C TYR A 114 -5.74 4.79 -21.93
N ARG A 115 -5.55 4.33 -23.17
CA ARG A 115 -6.56 3.57 -23.92
C ARG A 115 -6.04 2.22 -24.39
N PRO A 116 -5.56 1.36 -23.48
CA PRO A 116 -5.12 0.03 -23.85
C PRO A 116 -6.30 -0.91 -24.11
N GLU A 117 -6.10 -1.87 -25.00
CA GLU A 117 -6.96 -3.04 -25.11
C GLU A 117 -6.39 -4.15 -24.22
N ILE A 118 -7.23 -4.68 -23.32
CA ILE A 118 -6.81 -5.67 -22.31
C ILE A 118 -7.80 -6.83 -22.34
N ARG A 119 -7.29 -8.05 -22.50
CA ARG A 119 -8.08 -9.29 -22.48
C ARG A 119 -7.47 -10.29 -21.51
N VAL A 120 -8.33 -10.92 -20.71
CA VAL A 120 -7.97 -12.03 -19.83
C VAL A 120 -8.67 -13.29 -20.36
N THR A 121 -7.95 -14.41 -20.40
CA THR A 121 -8.50 -15.69 -20.86
C THR A 121 -8.03 -16.81 -19.95
N ASP A 122 -8.95 -17.68 -19.55
CA ASP A 122 -8.63 -18.87 -18.76
C ASP A 122 -7.90 -19.93 -19.60
N GLN A 123 -6.93 -20.58 -18.97
CA GLN A 123 -6.21 -21.73 -19.47
C GLN A 123 -6.11 -22.81 -18.41
N LYS A 124 -5.73 -24.03 -18.81
CA LYS A 124 -5.64 -25.19 -17.91
C LYS A 124 -4.76 -24.98 -16.68
N GLN A 125 -3.75 -24.10 -16.77
CA GLN A 125 -2.76 -23.86 -15.73
C GLN A 125 -2.77 -22.40 -15.20
N GLY A 126 -3.82 -21.62 -15.48
CA GLY A 126 -3.88 -20.22 -15.05
C GLY A 126 -4.57 -19.31 -16.05
N LYS A 127 -4.13 -18.06 -16.15
CA LYS A 127 -4.71 -17.04 -17.03
C LYS A 127 -3.67 -16.48 -18.00
N VAL A 128 -4.12 -16.11 -19.19
CA VAL A 128 -3.33 -15.33 -20.15
C VAL A 128 -3.87 -13.90 -20.18
N LEU A 129 -2.99 -12.95 -19.88
CA LEU A 129 -3.25 -11.51 -19.95
C LEU A 129 -2.64 -10.98 -21.25
N THR A 130 -3.51 -10.68 -22.23
CA THR A 130 -3.12 -10.08 -23.51
C THR A 130 -3.33 -8.58 -23.44
N VAL A 131 -2.28 -7.82 -23.76
CA VAL A 131 -2.28 -6.36 -23.64
C VAL A 131 -1.80 -5.73 -24.94
N GLU A 132 -2.56 -4.77 -25.43
CA GLU A 132 -2.16 -3.89 -26.53
C GLU A 132 -2.18 -2.44 -26.00
N PRO A 133 -1.02 -1.81 -25.75
CA PRO A 133 -0.96 -0.50 -25.08
C PRO A 133 -1.63 0.64 -25.85
N GLY A 134 -1.64 0.57 -27.19
CA GLY A 134 -2.14 1.63 -28.06
C GLY A 134 -1.20 2.82 -28.17
N GLN A 135 -1.75 3.99 -28.52
CA GLN A 135 -0.99 5.24 -28.65
C GLN A 135 -0.69 5.84 -27.27
N PRO A 136 0.56 6.25 -27.00
CA PRO A 136 0.90 6.92 -25.75
C PRO A 136 0.46 8.39 -25.79
N VAL A 137 0.06 8.89 -24.62
CA VAL A 137 -0.13 10.32 -24.37
C VAL A 137 1.23 10.98 -24.23
N ARG A 138 1.42 12.13 -24.90
CA ARG A 138 2.66 12.91 -24.86
C ARG A 138 2.47 14.27 -24.20
N TRP A 139 3.49 14.78 -23.54
CA TRP A 139 3.47 16.15 -23.03
C TRP A 139 3.35 17.14 -24.18
N ARG A 140 2.38 18.06 -24.11
CA ARG A 140 2.22 19.15 -25.06
C ARG A 140 2.70 20.45 -24.46
N ASN A 141 2.03 20.93 -23.41
CA ASN A 141 2.42 22.14 -22.69
C ASN A 141 2.82 21.82 -21.25
N ILE A 142 3.94 22.41 -20.81
CA ILE A 142 4.45 22.31 -19.44
C ILE A 142 4.67 23.72 -18.92
N ASP A 143 3.84 24.14 -17.97
CA ASP A 143 3.89 25.45 -17.32
C ASP A 143 4.05 25.25 -15.82
N LEU A 144 5.28 25.44 -15.34
CA LEU A 144 5.67 25.30 -13.95
C LEU A 144 6.10 26.68 -13.43
N ARG A 145 5.39 27.21 -12.44
CA ARG A 145 5.60 28.55 -11.91
C ARG A 145 5.99 28.51 -10.45
N LEU A 146 6.91 29.40 -10.07
CA LEU A 146 7.28 29.63 -8.67
C LEU A 146 6.53 30.87 -8.14
N THR A 147 6.07 30.82 -6.90
CA THR A 147 5.42 31.97 -6.24
C THR A 147 5.88 32.07 -4.80
N CYS A 148 6.65 33.12 -4.52
CA CYS A 148 7.34 33.33 -3.26
C CYS A 148 7.43 34.84 -3.00
N GLU A 149 7.49 35.23 -1.72
CA GLU A 149 7.68 36.63 -1.32
C GLU A 149 9.10 37.12 -1.66
N GLN A 150 10.08 36.23 -1.58
CA GLN A 150 11.48 36.47 -1.95
C GLN A 150 11.96 35.52 -3.04
N ALA A 151 13.06 35.88 -3.70
CA ALA A 151 13.64 35.09 -4.78
C ALA A 151 14.43 33.89 -4.25
N TYR A 152 14.20 32.71 -4.86
CA TYR A 152 14.92 31.47 -4.59
C TYR A 152 15.48 30.91 -5.92
N PRO A 153 16.67 31.36 -6.35
CA PRO A 153 17.24 31.00 -7.65
C PRO A 153 17.39 29.50 -7.88
N GLU A 154 17.79 28.75 -6.86
CA GLU A 154 17.94 27.29 -6.90
C GLU A 154 16.61 26.57 -7.16
N LEU A 155 15.53 27.02 -6.51
CA LEU A 155 14.20 26.46 -6.68
C LEU A 155 13.61 26.82 -8.06
N GLN A 156 13.86 28.05 -8.51
CA GLN A 156 13.48 28.50 -9.85
C GLN A 156 14.21 27.69 -10.94
N GLN A 157 15.52 27.44 -10.78
CA GLN A 157 16.30 26.63 -11.72
C GLN A 157 15.80 25.20 -11.78
N LEU A 158 15.42 24.62 -10.64
CA LEU A 158 14.84 23.28 -10.56
C LEU A 158 13.51 23.21 -11.32
N LEU A 159 12.61 24.18 -11.12
CA LEU A 159 11.32 24.25 -11.84
C LEU A 159 11.48 24.48 -13.36
N ASN A 160 12.56 25.13 -13.79
CA ASN A 160 12.87 25.35 -15.20
C ASN A 160 13.46 24.12 -15.90
N ARG A 161 13.84 23.07 -15.15
CA ARG A 161 14.48 21.86 -15.68
C ARG A 161 13.80 20.58 -15.16
N PRO A 162 12.49 20.41 -15.42
CA PRO A 162 11.83 19.14 -15.13
C PRO A 162 12.49 18.00 -15.94
N PRO A 163 12.42 16.75 -15.47
CA PRO A 163 12.98 15.59 -16.16
C PRO A 163 12.17 15.17 -17.40
N PHE A 164 11.12 15.92 -17.76
CA PHE A 164 10.23 15.67 -18.88
C PHE A 164 10.04 16.97 -19.68
N LYS A 165 9.91 16.86 -21.00
CA LYS A 165 9.69 17.99 -21.92
C LYS A 165 8.57 17.70 -22.91
N SER A 166 8.15 18.73 -23.64
CA SER A 166 7.17 18.59 -24.72
C SER A 166 7.62 17.54 -25.74
N GLY A 167 6.69 16.67 -26.15
CA GLY A 167 6.91 15.54 -27.05
C GLY A 167 7.25 14.22 -26.36
N ASP A 168 7.75 14.25 -25.12
CA ASP A 168 8.02 13.03 -24.36
C ASP A 168 6.71 12.31 -24.00
N ILE A 169 6.77 10.98 -23.86
CA ILE A 169 5.64 10.21 -23.34
C ILE A 169 5.43 10.59 -21.87
N VAL A 170 4.16 10.74 -21.48
CA VAL A 170 3.81 10.99 -20.08
C VAL A 170 4.23 9.82 -19.21
N HIS A 171 5.03 10.08 -18.18
CA HIS A 171 5.38 9.08 -17.16
C HIS A 171 5.07 9.66 -15.77
N HIS A 172 4.12 9.05 -15.06
CA HIS A 172 3.66 9.55 -13.76
C HIS A 172 4.75 9.50 -12.70
N GLY A 173 5.59 8.45 -12.75
CA GLY A 173 6.74 8.33 -11.86
C GLY A 173 7.72 9.51 -11.97
N ASP A 174 8.02 9.99 -13.18
CA ASP A 174 8.95 11.11 -13.38
C ASP A 174 8.36 12.40 -12.81
N TYR A 175 7.06 12.59 -13.02
CA TYR A 175 6.34 13.73 -12.48
C TYR A 175 6.24 13.73 -10.95
N GLU A 176 5.87 12.60 -10.34
CA GLU A 176 5.76 12.49 -8.88
C GLU A 176 7.14 12.58 -8.21
N ASN A 177 8.17 11.95 -8.78
CA ASN A 177 9.55 12.09 -8.31
C ASN A 177 10.03 13.54 -8.39
N PHE A 178 9.76 14.22 -9.51
CA PHE A 178 10.10 15.63 -9.67
C PHE A 178 9.44 16.50 -8.60
N LYS A 179 8.14 16.30 -8.32
CA LYS A 179 7.46 17.00 -7.21
C LYS A 179 8.14 16.76 -5.87
N SER A 180 8.53 15.51 -5.58
CA SER A 180 9.24 15.18 -4.34
C SER A 180 10.61 15.86 -4.26
N VAL A 181 11.33 15.99 -5.37
CA VAL A 181 12.62 16.72 -5.43
C VAL A 181 12.40 18.21 -5.17
N VAL A 182 11.42 18.84 -5.80
CA VAL A 182 11.07 20.26 -5.58
C VAL A 182 10.69 20.51 -4.12
N HIS A 183 9.83 19.67 -3.56
CA HIS A 183 9.41 19.78 -2.16
C HIS A 183 10.58 19.61 -1.20
N ARG A 184 11.47 18.64 -1.45
CA ARG A 184 12.67 18.44 -0.63
C ARG A 184 13.59 19.65 -0.66
N GLN A 185 13.86 20.20 -1.85
CA GLN A 185 14.67 21.41 -2.00
C GLN A 185 14.07 22.59 -1.21
N ALA A 186 12.75 22.76 -1.26
CA ALA A 186 12.06 23.80 -0.50
C ALA A 186 12.18 23.58 1.02
N PHE A 187 12.06 22.34 1.50
CA PHE A 187 12.27 22.00 2.91
C PHE A 187 13.68 22.27 3.39
N GLU A 188 14.69 21.93 2.59
CA GLU A 188 16.11 22.15 2.91
C GLU A 188 16.46 23.63 3.11
N ILE A 189 15.70 24.55 2.50
CA ILE A 189 15.87 26.00 2.63
C ILE A 189 14.84 26.67 3.57
N GLY A 190 14.09 25.89 4.35
CA GLY A 190 13.20 26.39 5.41
C GLY A 190 11.76 26.75 4.98
N LEU A 191 11.34 26.37 3.76
CA LEU A 191 9.99 26.61 3.24
C LEU A 191 9.02 25.48 3.62
N LEU A 192 8.75 25.35 4.93
CA LEU A 192 7.99 24.23 5.48
C LEU A 192 6.50 24.25 5.11
N ALA A 193 5.95 25.42 4.80
CA ALA A 193 4.57 25.59 4.32
C ALA A 193 4.46 25.56 2.79
N SER A 194 5.52 25.18 2.07
CA SER A 194 5.49 25.15 0.62
C SER A 194 4.60 24.02 0.08
N ALA A 195 3.90 24.31 -1.02
CA ALA A 195 2.99 23.36 -1.64
C ALA A 195 2.73 23.69 -3.11
N PHE A 196 2.36 22.68 -3.90
CA PHE A 196 1.76 22.90 -5.23
C PHE A 196 0.30 23.33 -5.06
N ALA A 197 0.01 24.62 -5.29
CA ALA A 197 -1.31 25.22 -5.04
C ALA A 197 -2.31 25.01 -6.20
N VAL A 198 -1.83 24.94 -7.44
CA VAL A 198 -2.67 24.73 -8.64
C VAL A 198 -2.45 23.31 -9.17
N SER A 199 -3.53 22.60 -9.49
CA SER A 199 -3.49 21.24 -10.00
C SER A 199 -4.34 21.04 -11.24
N GLN A 200 -3.83 21.46 -12.40
CA GLN A 200 -4.43 21.10 -13.69
C GLN A 200 -3.42 20.25 -14.46
N LEU A 201 -3.55 18.93 -14.31
CA LEU A 201 -3.03 17.96 -15.28
C LEU A 201 -4.22 17.59 -16.16
N ASN A 202 -4.25 18.11 -17.38
CA ASN A 202 -5.28 17.78 -18.34
C ASN A 202 -4.73 16.71 -19.28
N VAL A 203 -5.42 15.57 -19.38
CA VAL A 203 -5.03 14.47 -20.27
C VAL A 203 -6.14 14.26 -21.29
N ASP A 204 -5.84 14.61 -22.54
CA ASP A 204 -6.69 14.27 -23.67
C ASP A 204 -6.27 12.91 -24.24
N THR A 205 -7.03 11.88 -23.89
CA THR A 205 -6.77 10.50 -24.33
C THR A 205 -7.19 10.24 -25.78
N VAL A 206 -8.01 11.11 -26.37
CA VAL A 206 -8.45 11.00 -27.77
C VAL A 206 -7.39 11.60 -28.68
N GLN A 207 -6.91 12.80 -28.34
CA GLN A 207 -5.88 13.52 -29.08
C GLN A 207 -4.45 13.13 -28.65
N SER A 208 -4.32 12.27 -27.64
CA SER A 208 -3.05 11.70 -27.15
C SER A 208 -2.04 12.73 -26.65
N TYR A 209 -2.50 13.75 -25.92
CA TYR A 209 -1.62 14.71 -25.27
C TYR A 209 -2.01 15.02 -23.82
N ALA A 210 -1.04 15.54 -23.08
CA ALA A 210 -1.25 16.08 -21.76
C ALA A 210 -0.70 17.50 -21.64
N ASP A 211 -1.42 18.35 -20.92
CA ASP A 211 -0.95 19.66 -20.52
C ASP A 211 -0.86 19.74 -19.00
N ILE A 212 0.15 20.42 -18.50
CA ILE A 212 0.33 20.65 -17.08
C ILE A 212 0.55 22.12 -16.80
N ILE A 213 -0.29 22.67 -15.91
CA ILE A 213 -0.14 24.01 -15.33
C ILE A 213 -0.08 23.85 -13.82
N ARG A 214 1.08 24.19 -13.24
CA ARG A 214 1.35 24.08 -11.80
C ARG A 214 2.02 25.32 -11.27
N GLN A 215 1.57 25.73 -10.09
CA GLN A 215 2.18 26.79 -9.32
C GLN A 215 2.70 26.18 -8.01
N PHE A 216 4.00 26.26 -7.80
CA PHE A 216 4.64 25.96 -6.53
C PHE A 216 4.66 27.23 -5.68
N ASN A 217 3.92 27.21 -4.57
CA ASN A 217 3.88 28.30 -3.61
C ASN A 217 4.90 28.00 -2.50
N CYS A 218 5.80 28.93 -2.24
CA CYS A 218 6.77 28.82 -1.13
C CYS A 218 6.09 28.79 0.25
N GLY A 219 4.89 29.35 0.38
CA GLY A 219 4.32 29.65 1.70
C GLY A 219 5.17 30.63 2.47
N GLN A 220 4.89 30.79 3.77
CA GLN A 220 5.75 31.57 4.66
C GLN A 220 6.99 30.77 5.04
N ALA A 221 8.16 31.40 5.00
CA ALA A 221 9.40 30.80 5.43
C ALA A 221 9.43 30.70 6.97
N TYR A 222 9.82 29.55 7.52
CA TYR A 222 10.00 29.40 8.97
C TYR A 222 11.48 29.49 9.29
N ILE A 223 11.80 30.21 10.37
CA ILE A 223 13.17 30.29 10.88
C ILE A 223 13.27 29.32 12.07
N ILE A 224 14.27 28.45 12.04
CA ILE A 224 14.64 27.64 13.20
C ILE A 224 15.45 28.54 14.14
N ASN A 225 14.86 28.89 15.27
CA ASN A 225 15.53 29.68 16.29
C ASN A 225 16.17 28.74 17.32
N ASN A 226 17.43 29.01 17.66
CA ASN A 226 18.15 28.31 18.72
C ASN A 226 17.93 29.07 20.02
N ASP A 227 16.75 28.93 20.62
CA ASP A 227 16.41 29.67 21.83
C ASP A 227 16.82 28.88 23.09
N TYR A 228 17.52 29.55 24.00
CA TYR A 228 18.00 28.92 25.24
C TYR A 228 16.87 28.89 26.27
N LEU A 229 16.34 27.70 26.58
CA LEU A 229 15.43 27.56 27.72
C LEU A 229 16.22 27.65 29.03
N TYR A 230 16.33 28.85 29.60
CA TYR A 230 16.76 29.03 30.99
C TYR A 230 15.64 28.58 31.93
N ARG A 231 15.71 27.33 32.41
CA ARG A 231 14.87 26.87 33.52
C ARG A 231 15.39 27.49 34.82
N HIS A 232 14.68 28.47 35.36
CA HIS A 232 15.03 29.05 36.65
C HIS A 232 14.77 28.02 37.76
N GLY A 233 15.85 27.44 38.29
CA GLY A 233 15.81 26.45 39.38
C GLY A 233 16.62 25.19 39.07
N THR A 234 17.91 25.24 39.40
CA THR A 234 18.83 24.11 39.67
C THR A 234 18.70 22.87 38.77
N VAL A 235 19.44 22.82 37.65
CA VAL A 235 20.65 21.98 37.33
C VAL A 235 21.17 22.47 35.95
N PRO A 236 22.50 22.60 35.70
CA PRO A 236 23.00 23.01 34.38
C PRO A 236 22.94 21.83 33.39
N SER A 237 21.84 21.70 32.68
CA SER A 237 21.86 21.17 31.33
C SER A 237 21.06 22.11 30.45
N ALA A 238 21.74 22.76 29.51
CA ALA A 238 21.06 23.48 28.44
C ALA A 238 20.22 22.45 27.67
N ALA A 239 18.91 22.41 27.96
CA ALA A 239 17.98 21.65 27.14
C ALA A 239 17.81 22.45 25.85
N TYR A 240 18.48 22.01 24.79
CA TYR A 240 18.30 22.56 23.45
C TYR A 240 16.91 22.16 22.96
N GLY A 241 16.01 23.14 22.84
CA GLY A 241 14.72 22.98 22.15
C GLY A 241 14.80 23.68 20.80
N LEU A 242 14.65 22.92 19.71
CA LEU A 242 14.47 23.51 18.37
C LEU A 242 13.00 23.92 18.24
N TYR A 243 12.74 25.22 18.07
CA TYR A 243 11.40 25.74 17.82
C TYR A 243 11.32 26.38 16.44
N LEU A 244 10.20 26.15 15.77
CA LEU A 244 9.85 26.77 14.49
C LEU A 244 8.99 28.00 14.78
N SER A 245 9.46 29.17 14.33
CA SER A 245 8.74 30.43 14.47
C SER A 245 8.47 31.07 13.10
N PRO A 246 7.31 31.73 12.91
CA PRO A 246 7.10 32.64 11.78
C PRO A 246 8.10 33.81 11.81
N PRO A 247 8.39 34.44 10.66
CA PRO A 247 9.44 35.46 10.54
C PRO A 247 9.17 36.75 11.33
N ASP A 248 7.93 36.97 11.79
CA ASP A 248 7.52 38.16 12.56
C ASP A 248 7.17 37.87 14.03
N SER A 249 7.50 36.71 14.57
CA SER A 249 7.28 36.47 16.01
C SER A 249 8.32 37.24 16.83
N PHE A 250 8.02 38.49 17.18
CA PHE A 250 8.63 39.13 18.34
C PHE A 250 8.28 38.27 19.56
N THR A 251 9.25 37.55 20.13
CA THR A 251 9.09 36.87 21.40
C THR A 251 8.99 37.92 22.51
N SER A 252 7.81 38.52 22.66
CA SER A 252 7.49 39.27 23.86
C SER A 252 7.44 38.27 25.01
N SER A 253 8.47 38.24 25.85
CA SER A 253 8.44 37.54 27.13
C SER A 253 7.24 38.07 27.93
N ILE A 254 6.17 37.28 27.99
CA ILE A 254 5.03 37.58 28.86
C ILE A 254 5.54 37.40 30.30
N ARG A 255 5.91 38.50 30.97
CA ARG A 255 6.07 38.49 32.43
C ARG A 255 4.70 38.33 33.05
N LEU A 256 4.37 37.11 33.47
CA LEU A 256 3.32 36.91 34.45
C LEU A 256 3.89 37.32 35.83
N SER A 257 3.55 38.53 36.29
CA SER A 257 3.68 38.87 37.71
C SER A 257 2.73 37.97 38.52
N PRO A 258 3.17 37.35 39.62
CA PRO A 258 2.27 36.58 40.46
C PRO A 258 1.24 37.54 41.08
N ALA A 259 -0.04 37.26 40.82
CA ALA A 259 -1.15 37.95 41.47
C ALA A 259 -1.07 37.72 42.99
N ASN A 260 -1.19 38.80 43.75
CA ASN A 260 -1.41 38.82 45.19
C ASN A 260 -2.46 37.77 45.58
N ARG A 261 -2.13 36.91 46.52
CA ARG A 261 -3.09 36.04 47.21
C ARG A 261 -3.26 36.62 48.63
N PRO A 262 -4.49 36.89 49.11
CA PRO A 262 -4.70 37.21 50.52
C PRO A 262 -4.35 36.02 51.42
#